data_AF-A0A0H5ARM4-F1
#
_entry.id   AF-A0A0H5ARM4-F1
#
_cell.length_a   1.000
_cell.length_b   1.000
_cell.length_c   1.000
_cell.angle_alpha   90.00
_cell.angle_beta   90.00
_cell.angle_gamma   90.00
#
_symmetry.space_group_name_H-M   'P 1'
#
loop_
_entity.id
_entity.type
_entity.pdbx_description
1 polymer ?
#
loop_
_entity_poly.entity_id
_entity_poly.type
_entity_poly.pdbx_seq_one_letter_code
_entity_poly.pdbx_strand_id
1 'polypeptide(L)'
;MNNQSLSTSDKELSAIVPEDKHSAVVALLIAERAHASTWWTILNEMRFRNLLPDWALKMGAGSHPSYDKWDADCRASNLAMLAYDGNLNALIYPCSEFAPQNAQSEIVARDSEVQP
;
A
#
# COMPACT_ATOMS: atom_id res chain seq x y z
N MET A 1 -19.95 -28.02 -23.02
CA MET A 1 -18.58 -27.57 -23.33
C MET A 1 -18.23 -26.44 -22.38
N ASN A 2 -17.26 -26.67 -21.48
CA ASN A 2 -16.25 -25.72 -21.01
C ASN A 2 -15.53 -26.34 -19.80
N ASN A 3 -14.68 -27.33 -20.09
CA ASN A 3 -13.71 -27.85 -19.13
C ASN A 3 -12.51 -26.90 -19.15
N GLN A 4 -12.61 -25.76 -18.46
CA GLN A 4 -11.40 -25.02 -18.10
C GLN A 4 -10.66 -25.88 -17.08
N SER A 5 -9.60 -26.53 -17.57
CA SER A 5 -8.67 -27.29 -16.74
C SER A 5 -7.99 -26.26 -15.85
N LEU A 6 -8.39 -26.21 -14.58
CA LEU A 6 -7.79 -25.35 -13.58
C LEU A 6 -6.28 -25.61 -13.59
N SER A 7 -5.50 -24.55 -13.85
CA SER A 7 -4.04 -24.63 -13.95
C SER A 7 -3.49 -25.29 -12.68
N THR A 8 -2.47 -26.15 -12.82
CA THR A 8 -1.82 -26.81 -11.68
C THR A 8 -1.39 -25.80 -10.61
N SER A 9 -1.03 -24.58 -11.02
CA SER A 9 -0.64 -23.47 -10.14
C SER A 9 -1.82 -22.88 -9.33
N ASP A 10 -3.01 -22.77 -9.91
CA ASP A 10 -4.21 -22.30 -9.20
C ASP A 10 -4.62 -23.31 -8.12
N LYS A 11 -4.42 -24.60 -8.40
CA LYS A 11 -4.67 -25.70 -7.47
C LYS A 11 -3.72 -25.66 -6.26
N GLU A 12 -2.43 -25.36 -6.47
CA GLU A 12 -1.47 -25.21 -5.38
C GLU A 12 -1.71 -23.95 -4.53
N LEU A 13 -2.05 -22.82 -5.15
CA LEU A 13 -2.36 -21.58 -4.43
C LEU A 13 -3.62 -21.72 -3.56
N SER A 14 -4.67 -22.36 -4.10
CA SER A 14 -5.90 -22.67 -3.33
C SER A 14 -5.68 -23.65 -2.17
N ALA A 15 -4.60 -24.44 -2.20
CA ALA A 15 -4.22 -25.35 -1.13
C ALA A 15 -3.45 -24.67 0.00
N ILE A 16 -2.76 -23.55 -0.27
CA ILE A 16 -1.97 -22.81 0.72
C ILE A 16 -2.87 -21.90 1.58
N VAL A 17 -3.82 -21.19 0.95
CA VAL A 17 -4.82 -20.40 1.68
C VAL A 17 -6.22 -20.75 1.15
N PRO A 18 -6.98 -21.56 1.90
CA PRO A 18 -8.38 -21.82 1.61
C PRO A 18 -9.18 -20.52 1.49
N GLU A 19 -10.15 -20.49 0.57
CA GLU A 19 -10.95 -19.29 0.29
C GLU A 19 -11.68 -18.74 1.53
N ASP A 20 -12.09 -19.63 2.44
CA ASP A 20 -12.71 -19.27 3.73
C ASP A 20 -11.76 -18.55 4.70
N LYS A 21 -10.45 -18.51 4.40
CA LYS A 21 -9.41 -17.86 5.20
C LYS A 21 -8.85 -16.58 4.58
N HIS A 22 -9.31 -16.19 3.39
CA HIS A 22 -8.79 -15.00 2.69
C HIS A 22 -8.92 -13.73 3.53
N SER A 23 -10.06 -13.52 4.20
CA SER A 23 -10.27 -12.34 5.06
C SER A 23 -9.30 -12.28 6.24
N ALA A 24 -9.01 -13.42 6.87
CA ALA A 24 -8.07 -13.52 7.98
C ALA A 24 -6.63 -13.24 7.52
N VAL A 25 -6.25 -13.76 6.35
CA VAL A 25 -4.94 -13.50 5.74
C VAL A 25 -4.78 -12.02 5.38
N VAL A 26 -5.81 -11.41 4.80
CA VAL A 26 -5.83 -9.97 4.50
C VAL A 26 -5.61 -9.15 5.77
N ALA A 27 -6.32 -9.46 6.85
CA ALA A 27 -6.17 -8.77 8.13
C ALA A 27 -4.75 -8.90 8.72
N LEU A 28 -4.15 -10.10 8.62
CA LEU A 28 -2.77 -10.34 9.07
C LEU A 28 -1.74 -9.58 8.24
N LEU A 29 -1.90 -9.56 6.90
CA LEU A 29 -1.03 -8.80 6.01
C LEU A 29 -1.09 -7.30 6.31
N ILE A 30 -2.28 -6.77 6.61
CA ILE A 30 -2.42 -5.36 6.98
C ILE A 30 -1.71 -5.06 8.30
N ALA A 31 -1.90 -5.91 9.32
CA ALA A 31 -1.25 -5.74 10.61
C ALA A 31 0.29 -5.79 10.50
N GLU A 32 0.82 -6.74 9.73
CA GLU A 32 2.26 -6.86 9.46
C GLU A 32 2.80 -5.62 8.74
N ARG A 33 2.12 -5.17 7.68
CA ARG A 33 2.56 -4.02 6.88
C ARG A 33 2.48 -2.70 7.63
N ALA A 34 1.50 -2.55 8.53
CA ALA A 34 1.45 -1.40 9.45
C ALA A 34 2.66 -1.40 10.40
N HIS A 35 3.06 -2.57 10.90
CA HIS A 35 4.25 -2.71 11.73
C HIS A 35 5.53 -2.39 10.94
N ALA A 36 5.67 -2.93 9.73
CA ALA A 36 6.79 -2.63 8.83
C ALA A 36 6.88 -1.13 8.49
N SER A 37 5.74 -0.49 8.20
CA SER A 37 5.67 0.96 7.94
C SER A 37 6.12 1.77 9.16
N THR A 38 5.72 1.36 10.37
CA THR A 38 6.14 2.01 11.62
C THR A 38 7.66 1.93 11.78
N TRP A 39 8.26 0.76 11.57
CA TRP A 39 9.71 0.60 11.63
C TRP A 39 10.43 1.40 10.55
N TRP A 40 9.88 1.46 9.34
CA TRP A 40 10.46 2.29 8.30
C TRP A 40 10.54 3.76 8.73
N THR A 41 9.47 4.31 9.30
CA THR A 41 9.45 5.70 9.82
C THR A 41 10.50 5.90 10.91
N ILE A 42 10.60 5.00 11.88
CA ILE A 42 11.61 5.08 12.95
C ILE A 42 13.03 5.04 12.36
N LEU A 43 13.30 4.13 11.43
CA LEU A 43 14.61 4.00 10.79
C LEU A 43 14.93 5.22 9.92
N ASN A 44 13.94 5.79 9.24
CA ASN A 44 14.07 7.00 8.46
C ASN A 44 14.45 8.20 9.34
N GLU A 45 13.78 8.39 10.47
CA GLU A 45 14.12 9.41 11.48
C GLU A 45 15.52 9.20 12.05
N MET A 46 15.87 7.97 12.42
CA MET A 46 17.22 7.64 12.90
C MET A 46 18.28 7.93 11.83
N ARG A 47 17.98 7.66 10.55
CA ARG A 47 18.87 7.96 9.43
C ARG A 47 19.13 9.46 9.31
N PHE A 48 18.07 10.27 9.32
CA PHE A 48 18.20 11.73 9.21
C PHE A 48 18.98 12.34 10.38
N ARG A 49 18.90 11.72 11.56
CA ARG A 49 19.61 12.16 12.77
C ARG A 49 21.01 11.56 12.91
N ASN A 50 21.48 10.77 11.94
CA ASN A 50 22.74 10.03 12.01
C ASN A 50 22.87 9.11 13.25
N LEU A 51 21.75 8.50 13.66
CA LEU A 51 21.67 7.57 14.79
C LEU A 51 21.66 6.09 14.35
N LEU A 52 21.63 5.83 13.03
CA LEU A 52 21.71 4.46 12.52
C LEU A 52 23.14 3.92 12.62
N PRO A 53 23.32 2.65 13.02
CA PRO A 53 24.61 2.00 12.94
C PRO A 53 25.06 1.82 11.48
N ASP A 54 26.38 1.84 11.24
CA ASP A 54 26.98 1.81 9.90
C ASP A 54 26.48 0.64 9.03
N TRP A 55 26.30 -0.54 9.61
CA TRP A 55 25.84 -1.72 8.87
C TRP A 55 24.42 -1.51 8.33
N ALA A 56 23.53 -0.85 9.09
CA ALA A 56 22.16 -0.58 8.67
C ALA A 56 22.12 0.52 7.60
N LEU A 57 22.98 1.54 7.75
CA LEU A 57 23.12 2.60 6.77
C LEU A 57 23.57 2.05 5.40
N LYS A 58 24.56 1.16 5.39
CA LYS A 58 25.08 0.48 4.19
C LYS A 58 24.04 -0.42 3.50
N MET A 59 23.15 -1.02 4.29
CA MET A 59 22.00 -1.79 3.79
C MET A 59 20.87 -0.91 3.23
N GLY A 60 20.97 0.42 3.39
CA GLY A 60 19.93 1.35 2.93
C GLY A 60 18.72 1.42 3.86
N ALA A 61 18.84 1.02 5.13
CA ALA A 61 17.73 1.07 6.09
C ALA A 61 17.15 2.49 6.22
N GLY A 62 15.82 2.58 6.29
CA GLY A 62 15.09 3.84 6.40
C GLY A 62 15.23 4.76 5.18
N SER A 63 15.72 4.26 4.05
CA SER A 63 15.83 5.05 2.82
C SER A 63 14.55 4.95 1.97
N HIS A 64 14.29 5.96 1.14
CA HIS A 64 13.17 5.92 0.20
C HIS A 64 13.27 4.74 -0.79
N PRO A 65 14.44 4.43 -1.39
CA PRO A 65 14.56 3.23 -2.24
C PRO A 65 14.24 1.91 -1.52
N SER A 66 14.58 1.79 -0.22
CA SER A 66 14.21 0.61 0.56
C SER A 66 12.69 0.50 0.79
N TYR A 67 12.02 1.64 0.90
CA TYR A 67 10.55 1.69 0.98
C TYR A 67 9.91 1.27 -0.33
N ASP A 68 10.36 1.83 -1.45
CA ASP A 68 9.80 1.54 -2.78
C ASP A 68 9.91 0.05 -3.11
N LYS A 69 11.03 -0.57 -2.74
CA LYS A 69 11.22 -2.02 -2.89
C LYS A 69 10.19 -2.80 -2.06
N TRP A 70 10.01 -2.43 -0.80
CA TRP A 70 9.03 -3.08 0.09
C TRP A 70 7.59 -2.90 -0.41
N ASP A 71 7.22 -1.71 -0.90
CA ASP A 71 5.88 -1.46 -1.47
C ASP A 71 5.64 -2.31 -2.73
N ALA A 72 6.65 -2.41 -3.61
CA ALA A 72 6.58 -3.27 -4.80
C ALA A 72 6.41 -4.75 -4.43
N ASP A 73 7.16 -5.25 -3.44
CA ASP A 73 7.04 -6.63 -2.95
C ASP A 73 5.65 -6.88 -2.31
N CYS A 74 5.09 -5.89 -1.61
CA CYS A 74 3.73 -5.94 -1.07
C CYS A 74 2.67 -6.04 -2.18
N ARG A 75 2.77 -5.20 -3.22
CA ARG A 75 1.85 -5.24 -4.38
C ARG A 75 1.94 -6.55 -5.15
N ALA A 76 3.16 -7.05 -5.38
CA ALA A 76 3.37 -8.35 -6.01
C ALA A 76 2.70 -9.50 -5.22
N SER A 77 2.81 -9.47 -3.88
CA SER A 77 2.18 -10.45 -3.00
C SER A 77 0.65 -10.36 -3.04
N ASN A 78 0.10 -9.13 -3.06
CA ASN A 78 -1.36 -8.92 -3.18
C ASN A 78 -1.90 -9.41 -4.51
N LEU A 79 -1.18 -9.15 -5.60
CA LEU A 79 -1.58 -9.59 -6.92
C LEU A 79 -1.62 -11.12 -7.00
N ALA A 80 -0.58 -11.79 -6.47
CA ALA A 80 -0.48 -13.23 -6.47
C ALA A 80 -1.54 -13.93 -5.59
N MET A 81 -1.88 -13.35 -4.43
CA MET A 81 -2.77 -14.00 -3.46
C MET A 81 -4.24 -13.57 -3.57
N LEU A 82 -4.50 -12.33 -4.00
CA LEU A 82 -5.81 -11.68 -3.93
C LEU A 82 -6.28 -11.13 -5.28
N ALA A 83 -5.48 -11.30 -6.35
CA ALA A 83 -5.71 -10.68 -7.65
C ALA A 83 -5.91 -9.14 -7.57
N TYR A 84 -5.24 -8.49 -6.61
CA TYR A 84 -5.35 -7.07 -6.32
C TYR A 84 -3.98 -6.38 -6.40
N ASP A 85 -3.85 -5.35 -7.25
CA ASP A 85 -2.58 -4.61 -7.47
C ASP A 85 -2.43 -3.36 -6.56
N GLY A 86 -3.40 -3.10 -5.68
CA GLY A 86 -3.32 -1.95 -4.77
C GLY A 86 -2.55 -2.25 -3.49
N ASN A 87 -2.26 -1.18 -2.74
CA ASN A 87 -1.73 -1.29 -1.38
C ASN A 87 -2.89 -1.55 -0.40
N LEU A 88 -2.89 -2.70 0.30
CA LEU A 88 -3.94 -3.05 1.26
C LEU A 88 -4.12 -2.02 2.38
N ASN A 89 -3.07 -1.28 2.76
CA ASN A 89 -3.18 -0.24 3.78
C ASN A 89 -4.08 0.92 3.33
N ALA A 90 -4.18 1.19 2.02
CA ALA A 90 -5.05 2.22 1.46
C ALA A 90 -6.55 1.88 1.61
N LEU A 91 -6.89 0.60 1.81
CA LEU A 91 -8.27 0.16 2.02
C LEU A 91 -8.74 0.35 3.48
N ILE A 92 -7.81 0.38 4.44
CA ILE A 92 -8.10 0.51 5.88
C ILE A 92 -7.93 1.95 6.35
N TYR A 93 -6.92 2.65 5.83
CA TYR A 93 -6.71 4.07 6.02
C TYR A 93 -6.89 4.76 4.66
N PRO A 94 -8.13 4.87 4.16
CA PRO A 94 -8.37 5.77 3.03
C PRO A 94 -7.82 7.14 3.46
N CYS A 95 -6.99 7.76 2.63
CA CYS A 95 -6.54 9.13 2.85
C CYS A 95 -7.78 10.04 2.71
N SER A 96 -8.61 10.10 3.74
CA SER A 96 -9.84 10.90 3.79
C SER A 96 -9.67 12.16 4.64
N GLU A 97 -8.52 12.38 5.26
CA GLU A 97 -8.38 13.41 6.30
C GLU A 97 -7.32 14.50 6.02
N PHE A 98 -6.76 14.51 4.80
CA PHE A 98 -5.93 15.63 4.31
C PHE A 98 -6.48 16.28 3.04
N ALA A 99 -7.72 16.00 2.65
CA ALA A 99 -8.41 16.92 1.75
C ALA A 99 -8.65 18.20 2.57
N PRO A 100 -7.98 19.33 2.28
CA PRO A 100 -8.30 20.55 2.98
C PRO A 100 -9.77 20.85 2.63
N GLN A 101 -10.59 21.06 3.65
CA GLN A 101 -12.06 21.18 3.54
C GLN A 101 -12.51 22.35 2.65
N ASN A 102 -11.57 23.18 2.21
CA ASN A 102 -11.76 24.30 1.30
C ASN A 102 -11.60 23.93 -0.20
N ALA A 103 -11.32 22.67 -0.55
CA ALA A 103 -11.30 22.23 -1.95
C ALA A 103 -12.69 21.92 -2.53
N GLN A 104 -13.75 22.46 -1.94
CA GLN A 104 -14.95 22.77 -2.72
C GLN A 104 -14.58 23.94 -3.63
N SER A 105 -14.02 23.63 -4.80
CA SER A 105 -13.93 24.60 -5.88
C SER A 105 -15.35 25.05 -6.19
N GLU A 106 -15.75 26.21 -5.63
CA GLU A 106 -16.80 27.02 -6.19
C GLU A 106 -16.50 27.12 -7.69
N ILE A 107 -17.39 26.57 -8.49
CA ILE A 107 -17.53 26.98 -9.88
C ILE A 107 -18.01 28.43 -9.78
N VAL A 108 -17.09 29.36 -9.53
CA VAL A 108 -17.32 30.78 -9.65
C VAL A 108 -17.50 31.01 -11.14
N ALA A 109 -18.75 30.96 -11.58
CA ALA A 109 -19.17 31.48 -12.86
C ALA A 109 -18.58 32.89 -12.97
N ARG A 110 -17.60 33.06 -13.87
CA ARG A 110 -17.23 34.38 -14.36
C ARG A 110 -18.40 34.84 -15.22
N ASP A 111 -19.38 35.49 -14.59
CA ASP A 111 -20.23 36.43 -15.30
C ASP A 111 -19.35 37.62 -15.67
N SER A 112 -18.77 37.53 -16.86
CA SER A 112 -18.22 38.65 -17.57
C SER A 112 -19.35 39.61 -17.94
N GLU A 113 -19.16 40.86 -17.52
CA GLU A 113 -19.63 42.09 -18.17
C GLU A 113 -21.13 42.40 -18.15
N VAL A 114 -21.48 43.52 -17.50
CA VAL A 114 -21.80 44.80 -18.15
C VAL A 114 -22.54 45.64 -17.11
N GLN A 115 -21.95 46.75 -16.66
CA GLN A 115 -22.72 47.87 -16.12
C GLN A 115 -22.12 49.20 -16.60
N PRO A 116 -23.00 50.21 -16.85
CA PRO A 116 -22.86 51.20 -17.92
C PRO A 116 -21.93 52.37 -17.64
#